data_AF-A0A7M3BLJ8-F1
#
_entry.id   AF-A0A7M3BLJ8-F1
#
_cell.length_a   1.000
_cell.length_b   1.000
_cell.length_c   1.000
_cell.angle_alpha   90.00
_cell.angle_beta   90.00
_cell.angle_gamma   90.00
#
_symmetry.space_group_name_H-M   'P 1'
#
loop_
_entity.id
_entity.type
_entity.pdbx_description
1 polymer ?
#
loop_
_entity_poly.entity_id
_entity_poly.type
_entity_poly.pdbx_seq_one_letter_code
_entity_poly.pdbx_strand_id
1 'polypeptide(L)'
;RFERSGEEWTAEDPEGRPIRIRFSRPNEFGVLDHIVFAEGKETRNAVRVVPNGTGAEVMFVLLRKPDMTEEIFAADATAVERDLNTLKAMLER
;
A
#
# COMPACT_ATOMS: atom_id res chain seq x y z
N ARG A 1 12.72 -1.60 -8.70
CA ARG A 1 12.63 -3.07 -8.52
C ARG A 1 12.47 -3.36 -7.04
N PHE A 2 11.63 -4.33 -6.64
CA PHE A 2 11.53 -4.73 -5.24
C PHE A 2 12.53 -5.85 -4.92
N GLU A 3 13.25 -5.72 -3.82
CA GLU A 3 14.21 -6.70 -3.33
C GLU A 3 13.93 -6.99 -1.87
N ARG A 4 14.03 -8.26 -1.47
CA ARG A 4 13.75 -8.67 -0.09
C ARG A 4 15.02 -8.56 0.76
N SER A 5 14.92 -7.88 1.91
CA SER A 5 15.99 -7.74 2.91
C SER A 5 15.46 -8.14 4.28
N GLY A 6 15.65 -9.42 4.64
CA GLY A 6 15.11 -9.98 5.88
C GLY A 6 13.57 -9.97 5.93
N GLU A 7 13.03 -9.26 6.93
CA GLU A 7 11.58 -9.04 7.10
C GLU A 7 11.05 -7.82 6.30
N GLU A 8 11.92 -7.09 5.60
CA GLU A 8 11.57 -5.90 4.83
C GLU A 8 11.77 -6.12 3.33
N TRP A 9 11.21 -5.18 2.56
CA TRP A 9 11.49 -5.00 1.16
C TRP A 9 12.17 -3.66 0.93
N THR A 10 13.15 -3.62 0.03
CA THR A 10 13.78 -2.40 -0.47
C THR A 10 13.32 -2.16 -1.91
N ALA A 11 13.11 -0.90 -2.26
CA ALA A 11 12.83 -0.48 -3.62
C ALA A 11 13.33 0.96 -3.84
N GLU A 12 13.12 1.45 -5.05
CA GLU A 12 13.32 2.86 -5.41
C GLU A 12 11.95 3.47 -5.69
N ASP A 13 11.75 4.71 -5.25
CA ASP A 13 10.60 5.51 -5.65
C ASP A 13 10.74 5.98 -7.12
N PRO A 14 9.75 6.69 -7.69
CA PRO A 14 9.82 7.18 -9.08
C PRO A 14 11.02 8.10 -9.36
N GLU A 15 11.56 8.76 -8.33
CA GLU A 15 12.74 9.64 -8.43
C GLU A 15 14.06 8.88 -8.20
N GLY A 16 14.02 7.56 -8.01
CA GLY A 16 15.21 6.73 -7.79
C GLY A 16 15.72 6.74 -6.34
N ARG A 17 14.97 7.29 -5.39
CA ARG A 17 15.37 7.34 -3.98
C ARG A 17 15.00 6.05 -3.27
N PRO A 18 15.84 5.56 -2.34
CA PRO A 18 15.59 4.30 -1.66
C PRO A 18 14.38 4.40 -0.73
N ILE A 19 13.49 3.42 -0.83
CA ILE A 19 12.40 3.18 0.10
C ILE A 19 12.54 1.81 0.73
N ARG A 20 12.10 1.68 1.98
CA ARG A 20 11.92 0.38 2.66
C ARG A 20 10.45 0.16 2.97
N ILE A 21 9.99 -1.07 2.87
CA ILE A 21 8.61 -1.46 3.16
C ILE A 21 8.62 -2.62 4.15
N ARG A 22 7.91 -2.47 5.25
CA ARG A 22 7.70 -3.55 6.21
C ARG A 22 6.22 -3.89 6.26
N PHE A 23 5.89 -5.14 5.90
CA PHE A 23 4.54 -5.65 5.97
C PHE A 23 4.24 -6.22 7.36
N SER A 24 2.95 -6.26 7.70
CA SER A 24 2.43 -7.14 8.73
C SER A 24 2.85 -8.60 8.44
N ARG A 25 3.04 -9.38 9.51
CA ARG A 25 3.33 -10.81 9.38
C ARG A 25 2.14 -11.53 8.73
N PRO A 26 2.38 -12.65 8.01
CA PRO A 26 1.30 -13.51 7.54
C PRO A 26 0.33 -13.84 8.67
N ASN A 27 -0.95 -13.67 8.42
CA ASN A 27 -2.02 -13.80 9.41
C ASN A 27 -3.29 -14.31 8.74
N GLU A 28 -4.19 -14.87 9.53
CA GLU A 28 -5.45 -15.48 9.06
C GLU A 28 -6.58 -14.46 8.84
N PHE A 29 -6.35 -13.18 9.17
CA PHE A 29 -7.38 -12.13 9.18
C PHE A 29 -7.44 -11.29 7.89
N GLY A 30 -6.56 -11.61 6.93
CA GLY A 30 -6.43 -10.90 5.66
C GLY A 30 -5.81 -9.51 5.79
N VAL A 31 -5.05 -9.25 6.86
CA VAL A 31 -4.39 -7.96 7.08
C VAL A 31 -3.10 -7.91 6.25
N LEU A 32 -2.95 -6.85 5.44
CA LEU A 32 -1.76 -6.53 4.63
C LEU A 32 -1.20 -5.14 4.95
N ASP A 33 -1.42 -4.67 6.18
CA ASP A 33 -0.88 -3.42 6.66
C ASP A 33 0.61 -3.34 6.39
N HIS A 34 1.09 -2.17 6.02
CA HIS A 34 2.51 -1.96 5.77
C HIS A 34 2.95 -0.55 6.14
N ILE A 35 4.24 -0.45 6.47
CA ILE A 35 4.93 0.81 6.74
C ILE A 35 5.91 1.06 5.61
N VAL A 36 5.79 2.20 4.95
CA VAL A 36 6.76 2.71 3.98
C VAL A 36 7.67 3.70 4.69
N PHE A 37 8.97 3.43 4.65
CA PHE A 37 10.03 4.31 5.13
C PHE A 37 10.67 4.99 3.92
N ALA A 38 10.53 6.30 3.82
CA ALA A 38 11.08 7.10 2.73
C ALA A 38 11.54 8.46 3.28
N GLU A 39 12.77 8.88 2.96
CA GLU A 39 13.32 10.19 3.35
C GLU A 39 13.15 10.54 4.85
N GLY A 40 13.34 9.55 5.73
CA GLY A 40 13.19 9.72 7.18
C GLY A 40 11.74 9.83 7.67
N LYS A 41 10.74 9.69 6.79
CA LYS A 41 9.32 9.65 7.12
C LYS A 41 8.79 8.21 7.12
N GLU A 42 7.83 7.96 8.00
CA GLU A 42 7.04 6.72 8.03
C GLU A 42 5.61 7.01 7.55
N THR A 43 5.15 6.22 6.59
CA THR A 43 3.76 6.20 6.15
C THR A 43 3.17 4.84 6.45
N ARG A 44 2.10 4.81 7.24
CA ARG A 44 1.39 3.58 7.62
C ARG A 44 0.14 3.46 6.77
N ASN A 45 0.03 2.37 6.04
CA ASN A 45 -1.10 2.06 5.18
C ASN A 45 -1.82 0.86 5.78
N ALA A 46 -3.12 1.01 6.06
CA ALA A 46 -3.95 -0.11 6.48
C ALA A 46 -4.61 -0.71 5.24
N VAL A 47 -4.36 -2.00 5.01
CA VAL A 47 -4.84 -2.73 3.84
C VAL A 47 -5.41 -4.06 4.28
N ARG A 48 -6.59 -4.41 3.79
CA ARG A 48 -7.26 -5.65 4.20
C ARG A 48 -7.98 -6.30 3.03
N VAL A 49 -7.85 -7.63 2.96
CA VAL A 49 -8.65 -8.48 2.09
C VAL A 49 -9.68 -9.21 2.95
N VAL A 50 -10.94 -9.19 2.52
CA VAL A 50 -12.02 -9.95 3.19
C VAL A 50 -12.82 -10.77 2.18
N PRO A 51 -13.36 -11.94 2.56
CA PRO A 51 -14.28 -12.69 1.71
C PRO A 51 -15.52 -11.85 1.36
N ASN A 52 -15.92 -11.85 0.09
CA ASN A 52 -17.14 -11.20 -0.39
C ASN A 52 -17.86 -12.13 -1.38
N GLY A 53 -18.76 -12.98 -0.86
CA GLY A 53 -19.42 -14.03 -1.64
C GLY A 53 -18.43 -15.07 -2.16
N THR A 54 -18.43 -15.30 -3.47
CA THR A 54 -17.45 -16.17 -4.15
C THR A 54 -16.14 -15.45 -4.51
N GLY A 55 -16.03 -14.16 -4.19
CA GLY A 55 -14.85 -13.33 -4.46
C GLY A 55 -14.25 -12.74 -3.19
N ALA A 56 -13.55 -11.61 -3.36
CA ALA A 56 -12.91 -10.89 -2.27
C ALA A 56 -13.10 -9.38 -2.44
N GLU A 57 -13.12 -8.67 -1.31
CA GLU A 57 -13.03 -7.22 -1.24
C GLU A 57 -11.62 -6.83 -0.77
N VAL A 58 -10.98 -5.89 -1.44
CA VAL A 58 -9.67 -5.35 -1.06
C VAL A 58 -9.85 -3.88 -0.67
N MET A 59 -9.64 -3.57 0.60
CA MET A 59 -9.80 -2.23 1.15
C MET A 59 -8.45 -1.61 1.47
N PHE A 60 -8.30 -0.33 1.14
CA PHE A 60 -7.19 0.52 1.55
C PHE A 60 -7.75 1.70 2.34
N VAL A 61 -7.28 1.92 3.57
CA VAL A 61 -7.67 3.09 4.37
C VAL A 61 -6.62 4.18 4.20
N LEU A 62 -6.97 5.22 3.43
CA LEU A 62 -6.12 6.39 3.23
C LEU A 62 -6.43 7.47 4.27
N LEU A 63 -5.43 7.82 5.08
CA LEU A 63 -5.56 8.83 6.13
C LEU A 63 -4.89 10.14 5.70
N ARG A 64 -5.64 11.24 5.67
CA ARG A 64 -5.09 12.57 5.40
C ARG A 64 -4.22 13.00 6.58
N LYS A 65 -2.93 13.23 6.33
CA LYS A 65 -2.02 13.76 7.35
C LYS A 65 -2.24 15.27 7.55
N PRO A 66 -1.92 15.84 8.73
CA PRO A 66 -2.11 17.27 9.00
C PRO A 66 -1.37 18.20 8.03
N ASP A 67 -0.26 17.75 7.46
CA ASP A 67 0.57 18.48 6.50
C ASP A 67 0.13 18.33 5.04
N MET A 68 -0.92 17.55 4.76
CA MET A 68 -1.44 17.36 3.40
C MET A 68 -2.53 18.38 3.07
N THR A 69 -2.36 19.06 1.93
CA THR A 69 -3.46 19.82 1.30
C THR A 69 -4.52 18.87 0.75
N GLU A 70 -5.68 19.41 0.40
CA GLU A 70 -6.77 18.61 -0.16
C GLU A 70 -6.39 18.04 -1.54
N GLU A 71 -5.68 18.81 -2.34
CA GLU A 71 -5.23 18.42 -3.68
C GLU A 71 -4.24 17.26 -3.60
N ILE A 72 -3.29 17.31 -2.65
CA ILE A 72 -2.34 16.22 -2.42
C ILE A 72 -3.08 14.95 -1.98
N PHE A 73 -4.04 15.08 -1.06
CA PHE A 73 -4.83 13.94 -0.59
C PHE A 73 -5.69 13.31 -1.70
N ALA A 74 -6.32 14.12 -2.55
CA ALA A 74 -7.12 13.65 -3.67
C ALA A 74 -6.27 12.96 -4.76
N ALA A 75 -5.07 13.49 -5.02
CA ALA A 75 -4.11 12.85 -5.93
C ALA A 75 -3.67 11.48 -5.40
N ASP A 76 -3.40 11.37 -4.10
CA ASP A 76 -3.03 10.11 -3.44
C ASP A 76 -4.18 9.08 -3.49
N ALA A 77 -5.42 9.52 -3.23
CA ALA A 77 -6.61 8.69 -3.38
C ALA A 77 -6.77 8.13 -4.81
N THR A 78 -6.53 8.96 -5.82
CA THR A 78 -6.58 8.55 -7.24
C THR A 78 -5.49 7.53 -7.58
N ALA A 79 -4.28 7.70 -7.02
CA ALA A 79 -3.20 6.75 -7.20
C ALA A 79 -3.52 5.39 -6.57
N VAL A 80 -4.03 5.38 -5.33
CA VAL A 80 -4.47 4.16 -4.64
C VAL A 80 -5.58 3.45 -5.41
N GLU A 81 -6.59 4.18 -5.89
CA GLU A 81 -7.68 3.61 -6.68
C GLU A 81 -7.18 2.94 -7.97
N ARG A 82 -6.25 3.59 -8.69
CA ARG A 82 -5.63 3.02 -9.88
C ARG A 82 -4.86 1.72 -9.57
N ASP A 83 -4.17 1.67 -8.44
CA ASP A 83 -3.40 0.49 -8.04
C ASP A 83 -4.33 -0.67 -7.66
N LEU A 84 -5.43 -0.41 -6.95
CA LEU A 84 -6.46 -1.43 -6.65
C LEU A 84 -7.14 -1.97 -7.91
N ASN A 85 -7.47 -1.09 -8.87
CA ASN A 85 -8.03 -1.50 -10.16
C ASN A 85 -7.04 -2.35 -10.97
N THR A 86 -5.75 -2.02 -10.92
CA THR A 86 -4.70 -2.81 -11.55
C THR A 86 -4.58 -4.19 -10.91
N LEU A 87 -4.61 -4.27 -9.57
CA LEU A 87 -4.60 -5.52 -8.83
C LEU A 87 -5.80 -6.41 -9.21
N LYS A 88 -7.00 -5.83 -9.24
CA LYS A 88 -8.22 -6.54 -9.68
C LYS A 88 -8.05 -7.12 -11.09
N ALA A 89 -7.62 -6.29 -12.03
CA ALA A 89 -7.40 -6.70 -13.41
C ALA A 89 -6.32 -7.79 -13.56
N MET A 90 -5.34 -7.86 -12.65
CA MET A 90 -4.32 -8.93 -12.65
C MET A 90 -4.84 -10.26 -12.10
N LEU A 91 -5.72 -10.21 -11.09
CA LEU A 91 -6.25 -11.41 -10.41
C LEU A 91 -7.44 -12.04 -11.13
N GLU A 92 -8.20 -11.26 -11.89
CA GLU A 92 -9.41 -11.71 -12.62
C GLU A 92 -9.12 -12.06 -14.10
N ARG A 93 -7.86 -12.36 -14.44
CA ARG A 93 -7.47 -12.79 -15.78
C ARG A 93 -7.76 -14.26 -16.03
#